data_AF-A0A8B9Z564-F1
#
_entry.id   AF-A0A8B9Z564-F1
#
_cell.length_a   1.000
_cell.length_b   1.000
_cell.length_c   1.000
_cell.angle_alpha   90.00
_cell.angle_beta   90.00
_cell.angle_gamma   90.00
#
_symmetry.space_group_name_H-M   'P 1'
#
loop_
_entity.id
_entity.type
_entity.pdbx_description
1 polymer ?
#
loop_
_entity_poly.entity_id
_entity_poly.type
_entity_poly.pdbx_seq_one_letter_code
_entity_poly.pdbx_strand_id
1 'polypeptide(L)'
;TNTEEGEWPWQVSLHFVGAAYCGASVISKEWLVSAAHCFQGSKLADPRAWRAHLGMQTQGRAKFVSAVRRIIVHEYYNSRNYDYDIALLQLSKPWPDTMSHVIQPICMPPFSHKVRSGDKCWITGWGQKQEAGEFYSFAEVEIIDQTLCHSTYGIITARMFCAGLMSGKRDGCKGDSGGPLSCQSNGGGKWFLTGIVSWGYGCGRPNFPGVYTRVSNFAPWIHKYVPSGPHFWRSVLQLCMEQSISLIPSPTFILINCMIWSYYLFYFLVFKFIHLRI
;
A
#
# COMPACT_ATOMS: atom_id res chain seq x y z
N THR A 1 -21.96 9.08 6.49
CA THR A 1 -22.37 7.70 6.16
C THR A 1 -21.53 6.78 7.00
N ASN A 2 -22.17 5.89 7.77
CA ASN A 2 -21.47 4.88 8.56
C ASN A 2 -21.15 3.71 7.63
N THR A 3 -19.94 3.14 7.73
CA THR A 3 -19.59 1.93 6.97
C THR A 3 -20.21 0.70 7.59
N GLU A 4 -20.43 -0.35 6.80
CA GLU A 4 -20.75 -1.68 7.32
C GLU A 4 -19.49 -2.38 7.86
N GLU A 5 -19.69 -3.35 8.75
CA GLU A 5 -18.58 -4.16 9.25
C GLU A 5 -17.99 -5.00 8.11
N GLY A 6 -16.67 -4.91 7.90
CA GLY A 6 -16.00 -5.63 6.82
C GLY A 6 -16.13 -5.01 5.43
N GLU A 7 -16.74 -3.82 5.29
CA GLU A 7 -16.84 -3.11 4.00
C GLU A 7 -15.46 -2.75 3.41
N TRP A 8 -14.51 -2.39 4.29
CA TRP A 8 -13.15 -1.98 3.95
C TRP A 8 -12.13 -2.85 4.70
N PRO A 9 -12.06 -4.15 4.38
CA PRO A 9 -11.43 -5.16 5.22
C PRO A 9 -9.90 -5.08 5.24
N TRP A 10 -9.31 -4.24 4.39
CA TRP A 10 -7.87 -3.94 4.39
C TRP A 10 -7.49 -2.76 5.27
N GLN A 11 -8.43 -1.99 5.83
CA GLN A 11 -8.11 -0.86 6.68
C GLN A 11 -7.48 -1.31 8.00
N VAL A 12 -6.42 -0.60 8.40
CA VAL A 12 -5.74 -0.80 9.69
C VAL A 12 -5.58 0.53 10.41
N SER A 13 -5.78 0.52 11.74
CA SER A 13 -5.34 1.60 12.63
C SER A 13 -4.01 1.19 13.28
N LEU A 14 -2.98 2.00 13.12
CA LEU A 14 -1.70 1.85 13.80
C LEU A 14 -1.68 2.67 15.08
N HIS A 15 -1.44 1.98 16.19
CA HIS A 15 -1.36 2.58 17.51
C HIS A 15 0.10 2.65 17.97
N PHE A 16 0.54 3.84 18.34
CA PHE A 16 1.83 4.10 18.97
C PHE A 16 1.61 4.36 20.45
N VAL A 17 2.27 3.58 21.33
CA VAL A 17 2.11 3.64 22.80
C VAL A 17 0.65 3.74 23.27
N GLY A 18 -0.23 2.98 22.62
CA GLY A 18 -1.66 2.86 22.95
C GLY A 18 -2.59 3.85 22.24
N ALA A 19 -2.06 4.93 21.66
CA ALA A 19 -2.85 5.93 20.94
C ALA A 19 -2.84 5.69 19.44
N ALA A 20 -4.00 5.84 18.78
CA ALA A 20 -4.07 5.81 17.32
C ALA A 20 -3.25 6.96 16.72
N TYR A 21 -2.43 6.65 15.71
CA TYR A 21 -1.45 7.58 15.18
C TYR A 21 -1.51 7.71 13.66
N CYS A 22 -1.46 6.57 12.95
CA CYS A 22 -1.54 6.50 11.49
C CYS A 22 -2.48 5.37 11.04
N GLY A 23 -2.90 5.43 9.79
CA GLY A 23 -3.50 4.31 9.08
C GLY A 23 -2.46 3.38 8.46
N ALA A 24 -2.92 2.22 8.01
CA ALA A 24 -2.18 1.30 7.15
C ALA A 24 -3.15 0.45 6.32
N SER A 25 -2.62 -0.33 5.39
CA SER A 25 -3.39 -1.27 4.57
C SER A 25 -2.84 -2.69 4.67
N VAL A 26 -3.74 -3.67 4.82
CA VAL A 26 -3.39 -5.10 4.75
C VAL A 26 -3.05 -5.47 3.31
N ILE A 27 -1.84 -6.01 3.09
CA ILE A 27 -1.40 -6.48 1.76
C ILE A 27 -1.09 -7.98 1.75
N SER A 28 -0.98 -8.62 2.92
CA SER A 28 -0.98 -10.09 3.06
C SER A 28 -1.37 -10.51 4.49
N LYS A 29 -1.20 -11.80 4.83
CA LYS A 29 -1.44 -12.35 6.17
C LYS A 29 -0.60 -11.70 7.27
N GLU A 30 0.61 -11.26 6.93
CA GLU A 30 1.59 -10.74 7.90
C GLU A 30 2.12 -9.36 7.54
N TRP A 31 1.72 -8.80 6.40
CA TRP A 31 2.30 -7.57 5.89
C TRP A 31 1.28 -6.48 5.72
N LEU A 32 1.68 -5.29 6.18
CA LEU A 32 0.98 -4.05 6.01
C LEU A 32 1.87 -3.06 5.24
N VAL A 33 1.23 -2.10 4.60
CA VAL A 33 1.88 -0.92 4.02
C VAL A 33 1.31 0.35 4.63
N SER A 34 2.15 1.35 4.84
CA SER A 34 1.80 2.65 5.42
C SER A 34 2.74 3.73 4.86
N ALA A 35 2.66 4.95 5.39
CA ALA A 35 3.54 6.06 5.02
C ALA A 35 4.83 6.03 5.86
N ALA A 36 5.96 6.44 5.27
CA ALA A 36 7.25 6.51 5.95
C ALA A 36 7.26 7.56 7.07
N HIS A 37 6.59 8.70 6.86
CA HIS A 37 6.58 9.81 7.81
C HIS A 37 5.99 9.43 9.18
N CYS A 38 5.18 8.37 9.25
CA CYS A 38 4.64 7.83 10.50
C CYS A 38 5.72 7.29 11.45
N PHE A 39 6.89 6.92 10.92
CA PHE A 39 7.93 6.20 11.65
C PHE A 39 9.24 6.99 11.78
N GLN A 40 9.22 8.29 11.50
CA GLN A 40 10.41 9.13 11.53
C GLN A 40 10.79 9.54 12.96
N GLY A 41 12.04 9.31 13.35
CA GLY A 41 12.58 9.66 14.66
C GLY A 41 12.82 8.43 15.54
N SER A 42 13.77 8.53 16.47
CA SER A 42 14.31 7.38 17.22
C SER A 42 13.25 6.57 17.97
N LYS A 43 12.25 7.23 18.56
CA LYS A 43 11.15 6.56 19.28
C LYS A 43 10.13 5.93 18.32
N LEU A 44 9.78 6.62 17.23
CA LEU A 44 8.78 6.16 16.27
C LEU A 44 9.30 5.00 15.41
N ALA A 45 10.62 4.87 15.26
CA ALA A 45 11.24 3.75 14.56
C ALA A 45 11.28 2.43 15.37
N ASP A 46 11.01 2.44 16.69
CA ASP A 46 11.02 1.21 17.50
C ASP A 46 9.73 0.40 17.31
N PRO A 47 9.76 -0.77 16.66
CA PRO A 47 8.55 -1.57 16.39
C PRO A 47 7.83 -2.04 17.67
N ARG A 48 8.53 -2.14 18.80
CA ARG A 48 7.93 -2.62 20.07
C ARG A 48 6.86 -1.69 20.60
N ALA A 49 6.94 -0.40 20.26
CA ALA A 49 5.99 0.63 20.64
C ALA A 49 4.70 0.62 19.79
N TRP A 50 4.65 -0.21 18.73
CA TRP A 50 3.55 -0.21 17.77
C TRP A 50 2.65 -1.45 17.88
N ARG A 51 1.35 -1.22 17.70
CA ARG A 51 0.32 -2.26 17.55
C ARG A 51 -0.53 -1.96 16.32
N ALA A 52 -0.87 -2.99 15.56
CA ALA A 52 -1.79 -2.90 14.43
C ALA A 52 -3.16 -3.42 14.87
N HIS A 53 -4.20 -2.63 14.64
CA HIS A 53 -5.59 -2.92 14.94
C HIS A 53 -6.35 -3.15 13.64
N LEU A 54 -6.85 -4.38 13.43
CA LEU A 54 -7.47 -4.84 12.18
C LEU A 54 -8.94 -5.24 12.39
N GLY A 55 -9.71 -5.23 11.30
CA GLY A 55 -11.12 -5.65 11.29
C GLY A 55 -12.02 -4.75 12.12
N MET A 56 -11.67 -3.47 12.22
CA MET A 56 -12.33 -2.53 13.13
C MET A 56 -13.33 -1.66 12.37
N GLN A 57 -14.56 -1.56 12.87
CA GLN A 57 -15.56 -0.61 12.39
C GLN A 57 -15.69 0.58 13.35
N THR A 58 -15.69 0.35 14.66
CA THR A 58 -15.70 1.42 15.67
C THR A 58 -14.31 1.54 16.29
N GLN A 59 -13.79 2.75 16.44
CA GLN A 59 -12.47 2.95 17.01
C GLN A 59 -12.37 2.31 18.40
N GLY A 60 -11.28 1.58 18.66
CA GLY A 60 -11.08 0.82 19.89
C GLY A 60 -11.75 -0.57 19.93
N ARG A 61 -12.57 -0.95 18.94
CA ARG A 61 -13.20 -2.28 18.85
C ARG A 61 -12.57 -3.15 17.75
N ALA A 62 -11.25 -3.33 17.83
CA ALA A 62 -10.52 -4.18 16.89
C ALA A 62 -10.86 -5.66 17.10
N LYS A 63 -11.03 -6.41 16.01
CA LYS A 63 -11.25 -7.87 16.05
C LYS A 63 -9.95 -8.64 16.18
N PHE A 64 -8.87 -8.06 15.68
CA PHE A 64 -7.54 -8.61 15.78
C PHE A 64 -6.53 -7.51 16.06
N VAL A 65 -5.67 -7.74 17.05
CA VAL A 65 -4.57 -6.85 17.42
C VAL A 65 -3.27 -7.64 17.35
N SER A 66 -2.28 -7.11 16.64
CA SER A 66 -0.97 -7.74 16.50
C SER A 66 0.15 -6.74 16.76
N ALA A 67 1.20 -7.19 17.44
CA ALA A 67 2.41 -6.39 17.61
C ALA A 67 3.17 -6.28 16.30
N VAL A 68 3.83 -5.15 16.07
CA VAL A 68 4.70 -4.98 14.91
C VAL A 68 6.06 -5.64 15.20
N ARG A 69 6.48 -6.54 14.32
CA ARG A 69 7.78 -7.25 14.41
C ARG A 69 8.91 -6.40 13.86
N ARG A 70 8.68 -5.80 12.69
CA ARG A 70 9.65 -4.93 12.01
C ARG A 70 8.94 -3.84 11.22
N ILE A 71 9.60 -2.69 11.13
CA ILE A 71 9.24 -1.54 10.31
C ILE A 71 10.36 -1.35 9.29
N ILE A 72 10.00 -1.20 8.02
CA ILE A 72 10.93 -0.97 6.92
C ILE A 72 10.50 0.33 6.23
N VAL A 73 11.19 1.41 6.54
CA VAL A 73 11.03 2.70 5.85
C VAL A 73 11.80 2.66 4.54
N HIS A 74 11.24 3.20 3.46
CA HIS A 74 11.93 3.29 2.19
C HIS A 74 13.26 4.06 2.32
N GLU A 75 14.33 3.50 1.77
CA GLU A 75 15.71 3.96 1.97
C GLU A 75 15.97 5.38 1.42
N TYR A 76 15.15 5.81 0.46
CA TYR A 76 15.16 7.15 -0.13
C TYR A 76 14.07 8.10 0.38
N TYR A 77 13.37 7.76 1.47
CA TYR A 77 12.39 8.67 2.06
C TYR A 77 13.04 10.01 2.44
N ASN A 78 12.44 11.10 1.99
CA ASN A 78 12.91 12.45 2.27
C ASN A 78 11.83 13.26 2.99
N SER A 79 12.08 13.57 4.26
CA SER A 79 11.14 14.28 5.12
C SER A 79 10.91 15.75 4.78
N ARG A 80 11.75 16.35 3.92
CA ARG A 80 11.59 17.75 3.49
C ARG A 80 10.55 17.91 2.39
N ASN A 81 10.42 16.91 1.52
CA ASN A 81 9.51 16.96 0.36
C ASN A 81 8.56 15.76 0.27
N TYR A 82 8.57 14.87 1.27
CA TYR A 82 7.76 13.67 1.35
C TYR A 82 7.96 12.68 0.18
N ASP A 83 9.07 12.79 -0.56
CA ASP A 83 9.37 11.85 -1.62
C ASP A 83 9.72 10.48 -1.04
N TYR A 84 9.30 9.40 -1.73
CA TYR A 84 9.39 8.02 -1.24
C TYR A 84 8.69 7.79 0.12
N ASP A 85 7.56 8.48 0.37
CA ASP A 85 6.78 8.33 1.61
C ASP A 85 6.00 7.01 1.66
N ILE A 86 6.72 5.92 1.90
CA ILE A 86 6.18 4.57 2.04
C ILE A 86 6.99 3.76 3.05
N ALA A 87 6.30 2.92 3.83
CA ALA A 87 6.89 1.96 4.73
C ALA A 87 6.12 0.64 4.73
N LEU A 88 6.83 -0.46 4.99
CA LEU A 88 6.25 -1.77 5.24
C LEU A 88 6.33 -2.11 6.72
N LEU A 89 5.30 -2.77 7.21
CA LEU A 89 5.26 -3.30 8.57
C LEU A 89 4.99 -4.80 8.49
N GLN A 90 5.78 -5.59 9.20
CA GLN A 90 5.50 -7.01 9.39
C GLN A 90 4.86 -7.22 10.76
N LEU A 91 3.73 -7.90 10.79
CA LEU A 91 3.07 -8.33 12.01
C LEU A 91 3.86 -9.44 12.69
N SER A 92 3.82 -9.49 14.02
CA SER A 92 4.42 -10.56 14.82
C SER A 92 3.60 -11.84 14.76
N LYS A 93 2.29 -11.71 14.55
CA LYS A 93 1.36 -12.82 14.36
C LYS A 93 0.50 -12.55 13.12
N PRO A 94 0.35 -13.53 12.19
CA PRO A 94 -0.60 -13.42 11.08
C PRO A 94 -2.04 -13.33 11.61
N TRP A 95 -2.90 -12.64 10.87
CA TRP A 95 -4.34 -12.65 11.20
C TRP A 95 -4.98 -13.99 10.78
N PRO A 96 -5.86 -14.57 11.61
CA PRO A 96 -6.38 -15.94 11.41
C PRO A 96 -7.42 -16.00 10.29
N ASP A 97 -7.54 -17.15 9.63
CA ASP A 97 -8.53 -17.36 8.56
C ASP A 97 -9.98 -17.18 9.01
N THR A 98 -10.26 -17.41 10.30
CA THR A 98 -11.58 -17.16 10.91
C THR A 98 -12.02 -15.70 10.82
N MET A 99 -11.09 -14.76 10.62
CA MET A 99 -11.35 -13.32 10.49
C MET A 99 -11.45 -12.86 9.02
N SER A 100 -11.44 -13.76 8.04
CA SER A 100 -11.46 -13.40 6.60
C SER A 100 -12.71 -12.65 6.14
N HIS A 101 -13.77 -12.63 6.95
CA HIS A 101 -14.99 -11.85 6.70
C HIS A 101 -14.84 -10.36 7.03
N VAL A 102 -13.84 -9.98 7.84
CA VAL A 102 -13.57 -8.59 8.27
C VAL A 102 -12.14 -8.13 7.99
N ILE A 103 -11.23 -9.05 7.68
CA ILE A 103 -9.83 -8.76 7.35
C ILE A 103 -9.49 -9.44 6.03
N GLN A 104 -9.13 -8.65 5.02
CA GLN A 104 -8.72 -9.13 3.71
C GLN A 104 -7.65 -8.21 3.13
N PRO A 105 -6.68 -8.75 2.37
CA PRO A 105 -5.68 -7.91 1.72
C PRO A 105 -6.29 -7.14 0.54
N ILE A 106 -5.88 -5.89 0.36
CA ILE A 106 -6.16 -5.14 -0.88
C ILE A 106 -5.18 -5.56 -1.98
N CYS A 107 -5.62 -5.53 -3.24
CA CYS A 107 -4.74 -5.86 -4.36
C CYS A 107 -3.66 -4.79 -4.55
N MET A 108 -2.42 -5.24 -4.73
CA MET A 108 -1.34 -4.36 -5.16
C MET A 108 -1.49 -4.07 -6.66
N PRO A 109 -1.46 -2.79 -7.09
CA PRO A 109 -1.50 -2.48 -8.51
C PRO A 109 -0.22 -2.96 -9.20
N PRO A 110 -0.30 -3.60 -10.38
CA PRO A 110 0.89 -3.84 -11.18
C PRO A 110 1.51 -2.50 -11.63
N PHE A 111 2.80 -2.51 -11.99
CA PHE A 111 3.50 -1.29 -12.44
C PHE A 111 2.81 -0.59 -13.63
N SER A 112 2.17 -1.37 -14.51
CA SER A 112 1.41 -0.86 -15.65
C SER A 112 0.06 -0.23 -15.29
N HIS A 113 -0.41 -0.40 -14.06
CA HIS A 113 -1.68 0.17 -13.61
C HIS A 113 -1.56 1.69 -13.54
N LYS A 114 -2.36 2.36 -14.37
CA LYS A 114 -2.45 3.82 -14.42
C LYS A 114 -3.86 4.22 -14.06
N VAL A 115 -3.96 5.10 -13.09
CA VAL A 115 -5.18 5.86 -12.83
C VAL A 115 -5.21 7.11 -13.69
N ARG A 116 -6.41 7.51 -14.10
CA ARG A 116 -6.69 8.67 -14.96
C ARG A 116 -7.37 9.75 -14.14
N SER A 117 -7.22 11.00 -14.57
CA SER A 117 -7.97 12.11 -13.98
C SER A 117 -9.47 11.82 -14.03
N GLY A 118 -10.17 12.06 -12.93
CA GLY A 118 -11.60 11.78 -12.78
C GLY A 118 -11.94 10.35 -12.36
N ASP A 119 -10.96 9.43 -12.30
CA ASP A 119 -11.22 8.09 -11.74
C ASP A 119 -11.67 8.23 -10.28
N LYS A 120 -12.73 7.49 -9.93
CA LYS A 120 -13.30 7.49 -8.58
C LYS A 120 -12.54 6.56 -7.67
N CYS A 121 -12.18 7.07 -6.50
CA CYS A 121 -11.45 6.35 -5.47
C CYS A 121 -12.04 6.66 -4.08
N TRP A 122 -11.70 5.83 -3.11
CA TRP A 122 -12.22 5.91 -1.76
C TRP A 122 -11.08 5.99 -0.76
N ILE A 123 -11.18 6.99 0.10
CA ILE A 123 -10.33 7.14 1.29
C ILE A 123 -11.11 6.61 2.47
N THR A 124 -10.45 5.86 3.33
CA THR A 124 -11.04 5.29 4.54
C THR A 124 -10.15 5.52 5.74
N GLY A 125 -10.76 5.78 6.89
CA GLY A 125 -10.02 5.92 8.14
C GLY A 125 -10.83 6.54 9.28
N TRP A 126 -10.12 6.91 10.34
CA TRP A 126 -10.66 7.50 11.57
C TRP A 126 -10.08 8.90 11.83
N GLY A 127 -9.49 9.53 10.81
CA GLY A 127 -8.91 10.85 10.92
C GLY A 127 -9.93 11.90 11.34
N GLN A 128 -9.44 12.92 12.05
CA GLN A 128 -10.30 13.96 12.62
C GLN A 128 -11.02 14.72 11.50
N LYS A 129 -12.35 14.57 11.42
CA LYS A 129 -13.17 15.68 10.93
C LYS A 129 -13.04 16.82 11.95
N GLN A 130 -13.12 18.07 11.49
CA GLN A 130 -13.23 19.23 12.38
C GLN A 130 -14.41 19.13 13.38
N GLU A 131 -15.30 18.16 13.19
CA GLU A 131 -16.33 17.77 14.15
C GLU A 131 -16.04 16.37 14.67
N ALA A 132 -15.93 16.27 16.00
CA ALA A 132 -15.67 15.06 16.75
C ALA A 132 -16.57 13.90 16.29
N GLY A 133 -15.96 12.87 15.70
CA GLY A 133 -16.66 11.64 15.34
C GLY A 133 -15.84 10.42 15.75
N GLU A 134 -16.39 9.61 16.65
CA GLU A 134 -15.83 8.31 17.09
C GLU A 134 -15.98 7.21 16.02
N PHE A 135 -16.55 7.55 14.86
CA PHE A 135 -16.99 6.61 13.84
C PHE A 135 -16.07 6.61 12.60
N TYR A 136 -15.86 5.42 12.05
CA TYR A 136 -15.18 5.17 10.78
C TYR A 136 -15.78 6.03 9.67
N SER A 137 -14.95 6.83 9.02
CA SER A 137 -15.36 7.69 7.92
C SER A 137 -14.74 7.21 6.62
N PHE A 138 -15.55 7.25 5.56
CA PHE A 138 -15.09 7.06 4.19
C PHE A 138 -15.50 8.26 3.35
N ALA A 139 -14.70 8.54 2.33
CA ALA A 139 -14.96 9.62 1.39
C ALA A 139 -14.65 9.16 -0.04
N GLU A 140 -15.64 9.28 -0.92
CA GLU A 140 -15.41 9.23 -2.37
C GLU A 140 -14.71 10.51 -2.80
N VAL A 141 -13.62 10.34 -3.55
CA VAL A 141 -12.78 11.37 -4.13
C VAL A 141 -12.42 11.01 -5.56
N GLU A 142 -11.93 12.00 -6.31
CA GLU A 142 -11.51 11.80 -7.69
C GLU A 142 -10.00 12.01 -7.81
N ILE A 143 -9.38 11.24 -8.71
CA ILE A 143 -7.99 11.49 -9.10
C ILE A 143 -7.92 12.83 -9.81
N ILE A 144 -6.99 13.67 -9.36
CA ILE A 144 -6.75 15.00 -9.94
C ILE A 144 -5.62 14.91 -10.97
N ASP A 145 -5.78 15.64 -12.07
CA ASP A 145 -4.75 15.74 -13.11
C ASP A 145 -3.39 16.14 -12.53
N GLN A 146 -2.32 15.51 -13.04
CA GLN A 146 -0.97 15.71 -12.53
C GLN A 146 -0.50 17.15 -12.71
N THR A 147 -0.86 17.80 -13.82
CA THR A 147 -0.49 19.19 -14.12
C THR A 147 -1.18 20.14 -13.16
N LEU A 148 -2.46 19.91 -12.89
CA LEU A 148 -3.22 20.68 -11.90
C LEU A 148 -2.62 20.49 -10.50
N CYS A 149 -2.37 19.25 -10.08
CA CYS A 149 -1.70 18.92 -8.81
C CYS A 149 -0.35 19.63 -8.65
N HIS A 150 0.47 19.62 -9.72
CA HIS A 150 1.75 20.32 -9.75
C HIS A 150 1.57 21.84 -9.68
N SER A 151 0.60 22.42 -10.38
CA SER A 151 0.33 23.87 -10.32
C SER A 151 -0.13 24.33 -8.93
N THR A 152 -0.85 23.48 -8.18
CA THR A 152 -1.32 23.79 -6.83
C THR A 152 -0.20 23.77 -5.79
N TYR A 153 0.71 22.80 -5.88
CA TYR A 153 1.69 22.53 -4.82
C TYR A 153 3.15 22.88 -5.20
N GLY A 154 3.42 23.10 -6.48
CA GLY A 154 4.77 23.31 -7.03
C GLY A 154 5.56 21.99 -7.13
N ILE A 155 6.04 21.44 -6.01
CA ILE A 155 6.94 20.28 -6.04
C ILE A 155 6.17 18.98 -5.84
N ILE A 156 5.66 18.41 -6.93
CA ILE A 156 5.05 17.07 -6.96
C ILE A 156 5.92 16.16 -7.83
N THR A 157 6.47 15.09 -7.24
CA THR A 157 7.30 14.12 -7.96
C THR A 157 6.45 13.11 -8.74
N ALA A 158 7.05 12.35 -9.65
CA ALA A 158 6.35 11.28 -10.38
C ALA A 158 5.81 10.14 -9.48
N ARG A 159 6.33 10.05 -8.24
CA ARG A 159 5.89 9.09 -7.21
C ARG A 159 4.72 9.62 -6.39
N MET A 160 4.22 10.81 -6.69
CA MET A 160 3.09 11.44 -6.02
C MET A 160 1.98 11.74 -7.02
N PHE A 161 0.77 11.87 -6.51
CA PHE A 161 -0.39 12.36 -7.23
C PHE A 161 -1.41 12.94 -6.26
N CYS A 162 -2.35 13.73 -6.78
CA CYS A 162 -3.41 14.30 -5.97
C CYS A 162 -4.72 13.53 -6.16
N ALA A 163 -5.52 13.46 -5.10
CA ALA A 163 -6.90 13.01 -5.16
C ALA A 163 -7.75 13.82 -4.17
N GLY A 164 -8.99 14.13 -4.55
CA GLY A 164 -9.87 14.94 -3.72
C GLY A 164 -11.09 15.44 -4.48
N LEU A 165 -11.89 16.27 -3.82
CA LEU A 165 -12.89 17.09 -4.50
C LEU A 165 -12.40 18.55 -4.51
N MET A 166 -12.32 19.17 -5.68
CA MET A 166 -11.83 20.54 -5.81
C MET A 166 -12.71 21.57 -5.09
N SER A 167 -14.00 21.26 -4.91
CA SER A 167 -14.93 22.04 -4.08
C SER A 167 -14.60 21.99 -2.58
N GLY A 168 -13.64 21.16 -2.16
CA GLY A 168 -13.30 20.90 -0.76
C GLY A 168 -14.24 19.87 -0.11
N LYS A 169 -14.35 19.94 1.22
CA LYS A 169 -15.28 19.14 2.08
C LYS A 169 -14.96 17.65 2.23
N ARG A 170 -14.22 17.02 1.30
CA ARG A 170 -13.81 15.61 1.38
C ARG A 170 -12.34 15.44 1.04
N ASP A 171 -11.58 14.95 2.00
CA ASP A 171 -10.13 14.71 1.90
C ASP A 171 -9.67 13.78 3.03
N GLY A 172 -8.48 13.21 2.92
CA GLY A 172 -7.81 12.54 4.03
C GLY A 172 -7.38 13.57 5.08
N CYS A 173 -7.41 13.21 6.36
CA CYS A 173 -7.02 14.13 7.43
C CYS A 173 -6.01 13.55 8.42
N LYS A 174 -5.69 14.32 9.47
CA LYS A 174 -4.82 13.87 10.56
C LYS A 174 -5.37 12.58 11.16
N GLY A 175 -4.54 11.53 11.17
CA GLY A 175 -4.92 10.18 11.60
C GLY A 175 -5.21 9.22 10.45
N ASP A 176 -5.46 9.72 9.23
CA ASP A 176 -5.59 8.90 8.01
C ASP A 176 -4.25 8.69 7.31
N SER A 177 -3.20 9.45 7.67
CA SER A 177 -1.84 9.29 7.17
C SER A 177 -1.40 7.83 7.13
N GLY A 178 -0.90 7.36 6.00
CA GLY A 178 -0.53 5.96 5.79
C GLY A 178 -1.70 5.03 5.45
N GLY A 179 -2.94 5.50 5.53
CA GLY A 179 -4.14 4.79 5.13
C GLY A 179 -4.29 4.65 3.61
N PRO A 180 -5.22 3.78 3.16
CA PRO A 180 -5.43 3.48 1.76
C PRO A 180 -6.19 4.58 1.01
N LEU A 181 -5.76 4.84 -0.22
CA LEU A 181 -6.63 5.32 -1.30
C LEU A 181 -6.93 4.13 -2.21
N SER A 182 -8.18 3.64 -2.14
CA SER A 182 -8.63 2.44 -2.82
C SER A 182 -9.41 2.81 -4.08
N CYS A 183 -9.02 2.28 -5.24
CA CYS A 183 -9.77 2.49 -6.48
C CYS A 183 -10.24 1.14 -7.04
N GLN A 184 -11.42 1.12 -7.64
CA GLN A 184 -11.96 -0.09 -8.24
C GLN A 184 -11.46 -0.24 -9.70
N SER A 185 -11.19 -1.47 -10.13
CA SER A 185 -10.84 -1.75 -11.53
C SER A 185 -11.97 -1.40 -12.47
N ASN A 186 -11.63 -0.89 -13.65
CA ASN A 186 -12.53 -0.83 -14.80
C ASN A 186 -13.05 -2.26 -15.08
N GLY A 187 -14.37 -2.46 -15.05
CA GLY A 187 -15.02 -3.77 -15.17
C GLY A 187 -15.57 -4.36 -13.85
N GLY A 188 -15.32 -3.71 -12.70
CA GLY A 188 -15.91 -4.05 -11.41
C GLY A 188 -15.23 -5.21 -10.66
N GLY A 189 -15.44 -5.25 -9.34
CA GLY A 189 -15.16 -6.44 -8.52
C GLY A 189 -13.76 -6.56 -7.88
N LYS A 190 -12.74 -5.82 -8.31
CA LYS A 190 -11.42 -5.78 -7.64
C LYS A 190 -11.03 -4.38 -7.21
N TRP A 191 -10.52 -4.29 -5.99
CA TRP A 191 -10.03 -3.06 -5.37
C TRP A 191 -8.51 -3.05 -5.33
N PHE A 192 -7.92 -1.96 -5.79
CA PHE A 192 -6.49 -1.76 -5.82
C PHE A 192 -6.08 -0.65 -4.85
N LEU A 193 -4.94 -0.87 -4.18
CA LEU A 193 -4.28 0.15 -3.38
C LEU A 193 -3.53 1.10 -4.31
N THR A 194 -4.23 2.09 -4.83
CA THR A 194 -3.67 3.04 -5.78
C THR A 194 -2.75 4.05 -5.09
N GLY A 195 -3.14 4.49 -3.91
CA GLY A 195 -2.42 5.52 -3.16
C GLY A 195 -2.30 5.21 -1.67
N ILE A 196 -1.34 5.88 -1.04
CA ILE A 196 -1.19 5.94 0.42
C ILE A 196 -1.33 7.41 0.80
N VAL A 197 -2.20 7.72 1.77
CA VAL A 197 -2.38 9.09 2.28
C VAL A 197 -1.04 9.60 2.81
N SER A 198 -0.54 10.72 2.28
CA SER A 198 0.81 11.21 2.60
C SER A 198 0.76 12.60 3.24
N TRP A 199 0.38 13.64 2.51
CA TRP A 199 0.35 15.01 3.02
C TRP A 199 -0.65 15.89 2.25
N GLY A 200 -0.83 17.14 2.68
CA GLY A 200 -1.69 18.12 2.04
C GLY A 200 -1.78 19.41 2.85
N TYR A 201 -2.32 20.48 2.26
CA TYR A 201 -2.56 21.72 2.99
C TYR A 201 -3.90 21.69 3.73
N GLY A 202 -3.86 21.26 4.98
CA GLY A 202 -5.06 21.05 5.78
C GLY A 202 -5.84 19.81 5.30
N CYS A 203 -7.13 19.74 5.63
CA CYS A 203 -7.99 18.65 5.21
C CYS A 203 -9.26 19.24 4.59
N GLY A 204 -9.56 18.85 3.35
CA GLY A 204 -10.83 19.21 2.69
C GLY A 204 -10.93 20.69 2.35
N ARG A 205 -9.79 21.36 2.18
CA ARG A 205 -9.76 22.76 1.76
C ARG A 205 -10.11 22.87 0.28
N PRO A 206 -10.98 23.81 -0.12
CA PRO A 206 -11.22 24.07 -1.53
C PRO A 206 -9.91 24.32 -2.28
N ASN A 207 -9.79 23.75 -3.48
CA ASN A 207 -8.62 23.83 -4.37
C ASN A 207 -7.31 23.20 -3.87
N PHE A 208 -7.28 22.60 -2.68
CA PHE A 208 -6.11 21.91 -2.15
C PHE A 208 -6.44 20.44 -1.90
N PRO A 209 -6.37 19.59 -2.94
CA PRO A 209 -6.60 18.15 -2.79
C PRO A 209 -5.48 17.50 -1.98
N GLY A 210 -5.74 16.37 -1.32
CA GLY A 210 -4.70 15.59 -0.66
C GLY A 210 -3.67 15.05 -1.65
N VAL A 211 -2.44 14.85 -1.17
CA VAL A 211 -1.32 14.27 -1.91
C VAL A 211 -1.05 12.86 -1.40
N TYR A 212 -0.91 11.93 -2.34
CA TYR A 212 -0.80 10.51 -2.09
C TYR A 212 0.48 9.95 -2.73
N THR A 213 1.08 8.97 -2.05
CA THR A 213 2.16 8.17 -2.63
C THR A 213 1.60 7.23 -3.68
N ARG A 214 2.12 7.25 -4.91
CA ARG A 214 1.74 6.41 -6.05
C ARG A 214 2.28 4.99 -5.89
N VAL A 215 1.44 4.08 -5.39
CA VAL A 215 1.83 2.72 -4.99
C VAL A 215 2.41 1.89 -6.13
N SER A 216 1.90 2.04 -7.36
CA SER A 216 2.40 1.30 -8.53
C SER A 216 3.89 1.53 -8.79
N ASN A 217 4.44 2.70 -8.46
CA ASN A 217 5.86 3.01 -8.58
C ASN A 217 6.73 2.25 -7.57
N PHE A 218 6.15 1.73 -6.49
CA PHE A 218 6.84 1.03 -5.42
C PHE A 218 6.61 -0.49 -5.44
N ALA A 219 5.82 -1.02 -6.39
CA ALA A 219 5.55 -2.45 -6.47
C ALA A 219 6.84 -3.33 -6.46
N PRO A 220 7.91 -3.00 -7.22
CA PRO A 220 9.16 -3.77 -7.14
C PRO A 220 9.82 -3.73 -5.76
N TRP A 221 9.79 -2.57 -5.10
CA TRP A 221 10.34 -2.42 -3.74
C TRP A 221 9.53 -3.23 -2.72
N ILE A 222 8.20 -3.22 -2.83
CA ILE A 222 7.32 -4.01 -1.95
C ILE A 222 7.60 -5.51 -2.12
N HIS A 223 7.74 -5.98 -3.37
CA HIS A 223 8.01 -7.39 -3.68
C HIS A 223 9.38 -7.89 -3.19
N LYS A 224 10.36 -7.00 -2.99
CA LYS A 224 11.64 -7.37 -2.37
C LYS A 224 11.47 -7.93 -0.95
N TYR A 225 10.44 -7.46 -0.23
CA TYR A 225 10.23 -7.77 1.19
C TYR A 225 9.06 -8.72 1.43
N VAL A 226 7.97 -8.53 0.68
CA VAL A 226 6.73 -9.30 0.83
C VAL A 226 6.80 -10.50 -0.12
N PRO A 227 6.96 -11.74 0.40
CA PRO A 227 6.98 -12.93 -0.44
C PRO A 227 5.64 -13.03 -1.17
N SER A 228 5.67 -12.98 -2.49
CA SER A 228 4.48 -13.28 -3.27
C SER A 228 4.16 -14.76 -3.13
N GLY A 229 2.91 -15.08 -2.81
CA GLY A 229 2.42 -16.46 -2.85
C GLY A 229 2.60 -17.09 -4.25
N PRO A 230 2.32 -18.40 -4.39
CA PRO A 230 2.62 -19.19 -5.59
C PRO A 230 2.05 -18.66 -6.93
N HIS A 231 1.14 -17.68 -6.90
CA HIS A 231 0.59 -17.02 -8.09
C HIS A 231 1.59 -16.15 -8.86
N PHE A 232 2.62 -15.58 -8.22
CA PHE A 232 3.60 -14.74 -8.92
C PHE A 232 4.54 -15.55 -9.82
N TRP A 233 4.93 -16.76 -9.39
CA TRP A 233 5.74 -17.65 -10.23
C TRP A 233 5.03 -18.02 -11.53
N ARG A 234 3.69 -18.11 -11.52
CA ARG A 234 2.91 -18.28 -12.76
C ARG A 234 3.07 -17.08 -13.70
N SER A 235 3.02 -15.86 -13.18
CA SER A 235 3.18 -14.62 -13.98
C SER A 235 4.61 -14.42 -14.48
N VAL A 236 5.63 -14.72 -13.67
CA VAL A 236 7.04 -14.65 -14.10
C VAL A 236 7.34 -15.72 -15.16
N LEU A 237 6.85 -16.95 -14.98
CA LEU A 237 6.96 -18.00 -16.00
C LEU A 237 6.26 -17.58 -17.30
N GLN A 238 5.11 -16.92 -17.20
CA GLN A 238 4.36 -16.44 -18.36
C GLN A 238 5.09 -15.30 -19.11
N LEU A 239 5.72 -14.37 -18.39
CA LEU A 239 6.57 -13.32 -18.99
C LEU A 239 7.85 -13.89 -19.61
N CYS A 240 8.48 -14.91 -18.99
CA CYS A 240 9.59 -15.64 -19.60
C CYS A 240 9.16 -16.36 -20.88
N MET A 241 7.97 -16.96 -20.90
CA MET A 241 7.44 -17.60 -22.12
C MET A 241 7.15 -16.58 -23.22
N GLU A 242 6.57 -15.42 -22.89
CA GLU A 242 6.30 -14.35 -23.88
C GLU A 242 7.57 -13.73 -24.48
N GLN A 243 8.65 -13.58 -23.70
CA GLN A 243 9.94 -13.09 -24.23
C GLN A 243 10.71 -14.14 -25.06
N SER A 244 10.39 -15.43 -24.91
CA SER A 244 10.99 -16.50 -25.73
C SER A 244 10.34 -16.68 -27.10
N ILE A 245 9.13 -16.15 -27.31
CA ILE A 245 8.40 -16.26 -28.57
C ILE A 245 8.92 -15.25 -29.63
N SER A 246 9.61 -14.19 -29.23
CA SER A 246 10.12 -13.15 -30.14
C SER A 246 11.45 -13.47 -30.82
N LEU A 247 12.08 -14.61 -30.52
CA LEU A 247 13.32 -15.06 -31.18
C LEU A 247 13.19 -16.56 -31.54
N ILE A 248 12.78 -16.83 -32.77
CA ILE A 248 12.76 -18.17 -33.38
C ILE A 248 14.21 -18.69 -33.43
N PRO A 249 14.54 -19.83 -32.76
CA PRO A 249 14.54 -21.10 -33.49
C PRO A 249 14.04 -22.33 -32.70
N SER A 250 13.50 -23.27 -33.49
CA SER A 250 13.06 -24.67 -33.24
C SER A 250 12.59 -25.15 -31.83
N PRO A 251 11.46 -25.90 -31.75
CA PRO A 251 10.83 -26.31 -30.49
C PRO A 251 11.67 -27.23 -29.59
N THR A 252 12.71 -27.90 -30.12
CA THR A 252 13.61 -28.76 -29.33
C THR A 252 14.69 -27.99 -28.57
N PHE A 253 15.04 -26.75 -28.98
CA PHE A 253 16.01 -25.91 -28.27
C PHE A 253 15.41 -25.17 -27.06
N ILE A 254 14.09 -24.96 -27.05
CA ILE A 254 13.35 -24.20 -26.04
C ILE A 254 13.27 -24.96 -24.70
N LEU A 255 12.98 -26.27 -24.73
CA LEU A 255 12.84 -27.07 -23.51
C LEU A 255 14.16 -27.27 -22.78
N ILE A 256 15.26 -27.44 -23.53
CA ILE A 256 16.59 -27.69 -22.95
C ILE A 256 17.14 -26.42 -22.31
N ASN A 257 17.01 -25.24 -22.94
CA ASN A 257 17.49 -23.99 -22.36
C ASN A 257 16.66 -23.49 -21.17
N CYS A 258 15.33 -23.69 -21.16
CA CYS A 258 14.49 -23.34 -20.00
C CYS A 258 14.79 -24.24 -18.78
N MET A 259 15.03 -25.54 -18.98
CA MET A 259 15.43 -26.44 -17.89
C MET A 259 16.84 -26.12 -17.39
N ILE A 260 17.77 -25.77 -18.28
CA ILE A 260 19.14 -25.39 -17.90
C ILE A 260 19.15 -24.04 -17.16
N TRP A 261 18.46 -23.00 -17.66
CA TRP A 261 18.39 -21.70 -16.96
C TRP A 261 17.68 -21.78 -15.61
N SER A 262 16.63 -22.59 -15.49
CA SER A 262 15.99 -22.82 -14.18
C SER A 262 16.90 -23.58 -13.22
N TYR A 263 17.70 -24.54 -13.70
CA TYR A 263 18.72 -25.21 -12.89
C TYR A 263 19.86 -24.29 -12.46
N TYR A 264 20.40 -23.46 -13.36
CA TYR A 264 21.47 -22.52 -13.06
C TYR A 264 21.00 -21.37 -12.16
N LEU A 265 19.79 -20.83 -12.36
CA LEU A 265 19.22 -19.79 -11.49
C LEU A 265 18.88 -20.33 -10.10
N PHE A 266 18.42 -21.58 -10.01
CA PHE A 266 18.22 -22.28 -8.74
C PHE A 266 19.56 -22.50 -8.02
N TYR A 267 20.60 -22.96 -8.72
CA TYR A 267 21.95 -23.12 -8.15
C TYR A 267 22.57 -21.79 -7.72
N PHE A 268 22.43 -20.72 -8.52
CA PHE A 268 23.00 -19.40 -8.22
C PHE A 268 22.33 -18.75 -6.99
N LEU A 269 21.03 -18.99 -6.78
CA LEU A 269 20.29 -18.49 -5.61
C LEU A 269 20.54 -19.34 -4.36
N VAL A 270 20.67 -20.66 -4.49
CA VAL A 270 21.02 -21.55 -3.36
C VAL A 270 22.45 -21.29 -2.87
N PHE A 271 23.42 -21.08 -3.76
CA PHE A 271 24.80 -20.74 -3.36
C PHE A 271 24.92 -19.37 -2.68
N LYS A 272 24.15 -18.37 -3.12
CA LYS A 272 24.13 -17.05 -2.47
C LYS A 272 23.47 -17.09 -1.08
N PHE A 273 22.52 -18.01 -0.86
CA PHE A 273 21.94 -18.25 0.47
C PHE A 273 22.88 -19.01 1.42
N ILE A 274 23.78 -19.86 0.90
CA ILE A 274 24.77 -20.59 1.72
C ILE A 274 25.92 -19.67 2.15
N HIS A 275 26.34 -18.70 1.32
CA HIS A 275 27.39 -17.75 1.68
C HIS A 275 26.96 -16.56 2.57
N LEU A 276 25.66 -16.41 2.84
CA LEU A 276 25.13 -15.41 3.79
C LEU A 276 24.83 -16.01 5.19
N ARG A 277 25.28 -17.25 5.43
CA ARG A 277 25.26 -17.93 6.75
C ARG A 277 26.64 -18.47 7.16
N ILE A 278 27.69 -17.68 6.97
CA ILE A 278 28.95 -17.77 7.72
C ILE A 278 29.25 -16.37 8.25
#